data_AF-A0A1F5BVS5-F1
#
_entry.id   AF-A0A1F5BVS5-F1
#
_cell.length_a   1.000
_cell.length_b   1.000
_cell.length_c   1.000
_cell.angle_alpha   90.00
_cell.angle_beta   90.00
_cell.angle_gamma   90.00
#
_symmetry.space_group_name_H-M   'P 1'
#
loop_
_entity.id
_entity.type
_entity.pdbx_description
1 polymer ?
#
loop_
_entity_poly.entity_id
_entity_poly.type
_entity_poly.pdbx_seq_one_letter_code
_entity_poly.pdbx_strand_id
1 'polypeptide(L)'
;MGLDEGILNIELSSDDDYTTEPVLDEYTFKMAAALRQAKIASPAKSKTVQCACGMLVVKSNCILPDGTPTNSLAVHYLAHHRSKISLEELEKISRLKLVYNPEEEPPLTQKVLTPRKR
;
A
#
# COMPACT_ATOMS: atom_id res chain seq x y z
N MET A 1 8.82 16.25 -15.63
CA MET A 1 8.57 14.84 -15.28
C MET A 1 7.44 14.86 -14.28
N GLY A 2 6.23 14.52 -14.74
CA GLY A 2 5.00 14.72 -13.99
C GLY A 2 4.92 13.81 -12.78
N LEU A 3 4.35 14.31 -11.69
CA LEU A 3 3.98 13.51 -10.52
C LEU A 3 2.73 12.64 -10.82
N ASP A 4 2.21 12.71 -12.05
CA ASP A 4 0.98 12.09 -12.54
C ASP A 4 1.13 10.62 -13.00
N GLU A 5 2.36 10.08 -13.03
CA GLU A 5 2.64 8.72 -13.53
C GLU A 5 2.69 7.65 -12.42
N GLY A 6 2.24 7.97 -11.21
CA GLY A 6 2.21 7.02 -10.09
C GLY A 6 0.96 6.14 -10.04
N ILE A 7 1.04 5.07 -9.24
CA ILE A 7 -0.11 4.26 -8.81
C ILE A 7 -0.27 4.43 -7.31
N LEU A 8 -1.47 4.84 -6.88
CA LEU A 8 -1.82 5.05 -5.47
C LEU A 8 -0.73 5.80 -4.70
N ASN A 9 -0.27 6.92 -5.24
CA ASN A 9 0.65 7.80 -4.52
C ASN A 9 -0.13 8.67 -3.52
N ILE A 10 -0.65 8.02 -2.48
CA ILE A 10 -1.61 8.59 -1.54
C ILE A 10 -1.01 9.72 -0.70
N GLU A 11 -1.76 10.82 -0.59
CA GLU A 11 -1.64 11.79 0.50
C GLU A 11 -2.86 11.64 1.39
N LEU A 12 -2.66 11.44 2.69
CA LEU A 12 -3.77 11.24 3.61
C LEU A 12 -4.45 12.58 3.89
N SER A 13 -5.78 12.57 3.80
CA SER A 13 -6.63 13.61 4.39
C SER A 13 -7.17 13.15 5.74
N SER A 14 -7.40 14.08 6.66
CA SER A 14 -8.07 13.78 7.94
C SER A 14 -9.54 13.40 7.78
N ASP A 15 -10.12 13.73 6.63
CA ASP A 15 -11.57 13.67 6.40
C ASP A 15 -11.95 12.54 5.43
N ASP A 16 -11.04 11.59 5.19
CA ASP A 16 -11.29 10.47 4.28
C ASP A 16 -12.23 9.44 4.91
N ASP A 17 -13.34 9.14 4.22
CA ASP A 17 -14.20 8.02 4.56
C ASP A 17 -13.41 6.71 4.52
N TYR A 18 -13.64 5.84 5.52
CA TYR A 18 -13.01 4.54 5.61
C TYR A 18 -14.01 3.46 6.02
N THR A 19 -13.65 2.22 5.73
CA THR A 19 -14.37 1.02 6.15
C THR A 19 -13.61 0.33 7.27
N THR A 20 -14.33 -0.14 8.29
CA THR A 20 -13.74 -0.92 9.38
C THR A 20 -13.34 -2.32 8.94
N GLU A 21 -14.08 -2.89 8.00
CA GLU A 21 -13.78 -4.18 7.38
C GLU A 21 -12.96 -3.95 6.11
N PRO A 22 -11.70 -4.44 6.04
CA PRO A 22 -10.86 -4.24 4.87
C PRO A 22 -11.36 -5.08 3.68
N VAL A 23 -11.34 -4.47 2.49
CA VAL A 23 -11.61 -5.17 1.23
C VAL A 23 -10.33 -5.87 0.76
N LEU A 24 -10.30 -7.20 0.88
CA LEU A 24 -9.20 -8.05 0.46
C LEU A 24 -9.54 -8.77 -0.85
N ASP A 25 -9.46 -8.05 -1.96
CA ASP A 25 -9.74 -8.54 -3.30
C ASP A 25 -8.45 -8.75 -4.12
N GLU A 26 -8.60 -9.12 -5.40
CA GLU A 26 -7.49 -9.30 -6.33
C GLU A 26 -6.57 -8.07 -6.43
N TYR A 27 -7.13 -6.86 -6.35
CA TYR A 27 -6.36 -5.61 -6.44
C TYR A 27 -5.51 -5.42 -5.18
N THR A 28 -6.10 -5.67 -4.01
CA THR A 28 -5.40 -5.58 -2.73
C THR A 28 -4.23 -6.57 -2.67
N PHE A 29 -4.46 -7.83 -3.07
CA PHE A 29 -3.39 -8.84 -3.10
C PHE A 29 -2.30 -8.51 -4.12
N LYS A 30 -2.69 -8.04 -5.31
CA LYS A 30 -1.75 -7.67 -6.37
C LYS A 30 -0.88 -6.48 -5.96
N MET A 31 -1.48 -5.44 -5.40
CA MET A 31 -0.72 -4.29 -4.90
C MET A 31 0.20 -4.67 -3.73
N ALA A 32 -0.26 -5.55 -2.83
CA ALA A 32 0.58 -6.06 -1.75
C ALA A 32 1.78 -6.86 -2.28
N ALA A 33 1.58 -7.71 -3.29
CA ALA A 33 2.66 -8.42 -3.95
C ALA A 33 3.65 -7.46 -4.62
N ALA A 34 3.16 -6.39 -5.26
CA ALA A 34 4.01 -5.39 -5.93
C ALA A 34 4.86 -4.64 -4.90
N LEU A 35 4.23 -4.21 -3.81
CA LEU A 35 4.89 -3.46 -2.76
C LEU A 35 5.97 -4.29 -2.04
N ARG A 36 5.77 -5.61 -1.89
CA ARG A 36 6.80 -6.52 -1.34
C ARG A 36 8.07 -6.57 -2.19
N GLN A 37 7.95 -6.38 -3.49
CA GLN A 37 9.08 -6.35 -4.43
C GLN A 37 9.59 -4.93 -4.70
N ALA A 38 8.90 -3.91 -4.18
CA ALA A 38 9.23 -2.52 -4.41
C ALA A 38 10.50 -2.10 -3.68
N LYS A 39 11.22 -1.14 -4.26
CA LYS A 39 12.38 -0.51 -3.65
C LYS A 39 11.98 0.78 -2.97
N ILE A 40 12.47 1.02 -1.75
CA ILE A 40 12.27 2.30 -1.08
C ILE A 40 13.05 3.38 -1.85
N ALA A 41 12.34 4.40 -2.34
CA ALA A 41 12.93 5.45 -3.18
C ALA A 41 13.87 6.36 -2.39
N SER A 42 13.54 6.63 -1.12
CA SER A 42 14.39 7.42 -0.22
C SER A 42 14.02 7.16 1.24
N PRO A 43 14.82 6.37 2.00
CA PRO A 43 14.51 6.06 3.39
C PRO A 43 14.55 7.31 4.31
N ALA A 44 15.30 8.35 3.94
CA ALA A 44 15.42 9.58 4.72
C ALA A 44 14.15 10.48 4.70
N LYS A 45 13.15 10.16 3.87
CA LYS A 45 11.91 10.94 3.71
C LYS A 45 10.67 10.23 4.27
N SER A 46 10.85 9.23 5.13
CA SER A 46 9.72 8.57 5.76
C SER A 46 9.06 9.48 6.80
N LYS A 47 7.74 9.69 6.71
CA LYS A 47 6.96 10.48 7.67
C LYS A 47 5.93 9.59 8.35
N THR A 48 5.89 9.59 9.67
CA THR A 48 4.77 8.99 10.40
C THR A 48 3.54 9.88 10.23
N VAL A 49 2.47 9.29 9.76
CA VAL A 49 1.18 9.95 9.53
C VAL A 49 0.08 9.09 10.13
N GLN A 50 -1.01 9.73 10.54
CA GLN A 50 -2.20 9.03 11.03
C GLN A 50 -3.26 9.07 9.94
N CYS A 51 -3.82 7.92 9.61
CA CYS A 51 -4.96 7.81 8.72
C CYS A 51 -6.25 8.22 9.46
N ALA A 52 -7.29 8.65 8.74
CA ALA A 52 -8.62 8.93 9.27
C ALA A 52 -9.23 7.73 10.03
N CYS A 53 -8.84 6.50 9.69
CA CYS A 53 -9.22 5.29 10.43
C CYS A 53 -8.52 5.13 11.79
N GLY A 54 -7.64 6.07 12.16
CA GLY A 54 -6.86 6.07 13.40
C GLY A 54 -5.54 5.31 13.32
N MET A 55 -5.29 4.55 12.24
CA MET A 55 -4.05 3.79 12.07
C MET A 55 -2.84 4.71 11.89
N LEU A 56 -1.81 4.48 12.70
CA LEU A 56 -0.51 5.11 12.55
C LEU A 56 0.32 4.34 11.53
N VAL A 57 0.74 5.03 10.47
CA VAL A 57 1.45 4.45 9.35
C VAL A 57 2.69 5.27 9.01
N VAL A 58 3.76 4.60 8.62
CA VAL A 58 4.97 5.25 8.12
C VAL A 58 4.83 5.38 6.62
N LYS A 59 4.59 6.61 6.13
CA LYS A 59 4.58 6.91 4.69
C LYS A 59 6.00 6.95 4.18
N SER A 60 6.30 6.06 3.23
CA SER A 60 7.58 5.97 2.52
C SER A 60 7.29 5.86 1.04
N ASN A 61 7.98 6.66 0.22
CA ASN A 61 7.87 6.57 -1.23
C ASN A 61 8.61 5.32 -1.72
N CYS A 62 7.97 4.57 -2.60
CA CYS A 62 8.46 3.31 -3.15
C CYS A 62 8.42 3.36 -4.67
N ILE A 63 9.30 2.60 -5.31
CA ILE A 63 9.29 2.35 -6.75
C ILE A 63 8.97 0.88 -6.96
N LEU A 64 7.88 0.60 -7.68
CA LEU A 64 7.46 -0.75 -8.05
C LEU A 64 8.47 -1.39 -9.03
N PRO A 65 8.43 -2.72 -9.24
CA PRO A 65 9.39 -3.42 -10.10
C PRO A 65 9.42 -2.93 -11.55
N ASP A 66 8.30 -2.40 -12.06
CA ASP A 66 8.17 -1.79 -13.39
C ASP A 66 8.65 -0.33 -13.46
N GLY A 67 9.14 0.22 -12.34
CA GLY A 67 9.59 1.61 -12.24
C GLY A 67 8.50 2.59 -11.81
N THR A 68 7.26 2.15 -11.65
CA THR A 68 6.15 3.03 -11.30
C THR A 68 6.25 3.52 -9.86
N PRO A 69 6.13 4.84 -9.60
CA PRO A 69 6.16 5.36 -8.25
C PRO A 69 4.86 5.07 -7.49
N THR A 70 4.99 4.74 -6.21
CA THR A 70 3.89 4.55 -5.26
C THR A 70 4.37 4.92 -3.85
N ASN A 71 3.57 4.65 -2.83
CA ASN A 71 4.04 4.72 -1.45
C ASN A 71 3.49 3.58 -0.59
N SER A 72 4.07 3.43 0.61
CA SER A 72 3.72 2.38 1.57
C SER A 72 2.27 2.39 2.05
N LEU A 73 1.51 3.46 1.77
CA LEU A 73 0.10 3.57 2.14
C LEU A 73 -0.81 2.85 1.15
N ALA A 74 -0.33 2.53 -0.06
CA ALA A 74 -1.17 2.07 -1.15
C ALA A 74 -2.05 0.86 -0.78
N VAL A 75 -1.51 -0.15 -0.10
CA VAL A 75 -2.26 -1.35 0.31
C VAL A 75 -3.30 -1.03 1.38
N HIS A 76 -2.92 -0.22 2.39
CA HIS A 76 -3.84 0.19 3.44
C HIS A 76 -5.00 1.02 2.88
N TYR A 77 -4.68 1.99 2.02
CA TYR A 77 -5.68 2.84 1.39
C TYR A 77 -6.60 2.04 0.46
N LEU A 78 -6.05 1.08 -0.29
CA LEU A 78 -6.82 0.18 -1.14
C LEU A 78 -7.79 -0.71 -0.35
N ALA A 79 -7.36 -1.22 0.80
CA ALA A 79 -8.18 -2.07 1.65
C ALA A 79 -9.29 -1.30 2.38
N HIS A 80 -8.99 -0.11 2.94
CA HIS A 80 -9.93 0.59 3.83
C HIS A 80 -10.67 1.76 3.16
N HIS A 81 -10.13 2.34 2.09
CA HIS A 81 -10.66 3.50 1.38
C HIS A 81 -11.01 3.16 -0.07
N ARG A 82 -11.39 1.90 -0.33
CA ARG A 82 -11.69 1.35 -1.66
C ARG A 82 -12.62 2.24 -2.51
N SER A 83 -13.61 2.87 -1.88
CA SER A 83 -14.60 3.75 -2.52
C SER A 83 -14.04 5.10 -2.98
N LYS A 84 -12.88 5.53 -2.46
CA LYS A 84 -12.19 6.76 -2.87
C LYS A 84 -11.24 6.56 -4.04
N ILE A 85 -10.99 5.32 -4.42
CA ILE A 85 -10.04 5.00 -5.48
C ILE A 85 -10.77 4.98 -6.82
N SER A 86 -10.28 5.80 -7.76
CA SER A 86 -10.85 5.86 -9.10
C SER A 86 -10.67 4.54 -9.85
N LEU A 87 -11.58 4.26 -10.78
CA LEU A 87 -11.45 3.07 -11.64
C LEU A 87 -10.14 3.05 -12.43
N GLU A 88 -9.64 4.23 -12.84
CA GLU A 88 -8.36 4.36 -13.55
C GLU A 88 -7.18 3.85 -12.71
N GLU A 89 -7.13 4.16 -11.42
CA GLU A 89 -6.09 3.63 -10.52
C GLU A 89 -6.18 2.12 -10.36
N LEU A 90 -7.41 1.57 -10.33
CA LEU A 90 -7.62 0.12 -10.27
C LEU A 90 -7.20 -0.58 -11.55
N GLU A 91 -7.44 0.03 -12.71
CA GLU A 91 -6.94 -0.47 -13.98
C GLU A 91 -5.41 -0.46 -14.03
N LYS A 92 -4.75 0.55 -13.46
CA LYS A 92 -3.29 0.54 -13.37
C LYS A 92 -2.80 -0.63 -12.53
N ILE A 93 -3.44 -0.90 -11.38
CA ILE A 93 -3.13 -2.04 -10.52
C ILE A 93 -3.38 -3.37 -11.24
N SER A 94 -4.48 -3.49 -11.98
CA SER A 94 -4.81 -4.70 -12.74
C SER A 94 -3.77 -5.02 -13.82
N ARG A 95 -3.06 -4.01 -14.34
CA ARG A 95 -2.00 -4.16 -15.35
C ARG A 95 -0.62 -4.46 -14.77
N LEU A 96 -0.43 -4.41 -13.45
CA LEU A 96 0.86 -4.74 -12.83
C LEU A 96 1.30 -6.15 -13.24
N LYS A 97 2.47 -6.24 -13.87
CA LYS A 97 3.07 -7.51 -14.32
C LYS A 97 3.88 -8.11 -13.17
N LEU A 98 3.18 -8.70 -12.22
CA LEU A 98 3.80 -9.45 -11.13
C LEU A 98 3.74 -10.93 -11.45
N VAL A 99 4.79 -11.65 -11.09
CA VAL A 99 4.69 -13.09 -10.88
C VAL A 99 3.96 -13.26 -9.53
N TYR A 100 2.63 -13.29 -9.57
CA TYR A 100 1.83 -13.73 -8.42
C TYR A 100 1.89 -15.25 -8.39
N ASN A 101 2.65 -15.80 -7.45
CA ASN A 101 2.66 -17.22 -7.18
C ASN A 101 1.92 -17.48 -5.86
N PRO A 102 0.64 -17.93 -5.91
CA PRO A 102 -0.15 -18.17 -4.70
C PRO A 102 0.45 -19.26 -3.79
N GLU A 103 1.34 -20.10 -4.33
CA GLU A 103 2.01 -21.18 -3.58
C GLU A 103 3.24 -20.69 -2.79
N GLU A 104 3.73 -19.48 -3.06
CA GLU A 104 4.85 -18.85 -2.34
C GLU A 104 4.39 -17.82 -1.31
N GLU A 105 3.09 -17.79 -0.95
CA GLU A 105 2.65 -16.99 0.18
C GLU A 105 3.32 -17.52 1.45
N PRO A 106 4.26 -16.77 2.08
CA PRO A 106 4.65 -17.14 3.43
C PRO A 106 3.37 -17.05 4.27
N PRO A 107 3.11 -18.00 5.19
CA PRO A 107 1.99 -17.88 6.11
C PRO A 107 2.06 -16.50 6.74
N LEU A 108 0.90 -15.86 6.91
CA LEU A 108 0.75 -14.62 7.67
C LEU A 108 1.30 -14.86 9.08
N THR A 109 2.61 -14.73 9.22
CA THR A 109 3.27 -14.78 10.51
C THR A 109 2.89 -13.45 11.14
N GLN A 110 1.81 -13.48 11.93
CA GLN A 110 1.65 -12.57 13.03
C GLN A 110 2.96 -12.66 13.83
N LYS A 111 3.90 -11.77 13.54
CA LYS A 111 4.96 -11.47 14.49
C LYS A 111 4.24 -10.86 15.68
N VAL A 112 3.85 -11.73 16.60
CA VAL A 112 3.50 -11.37 17.96
C VAL A 112 4.68 -10.53 18.44
N LEU A 113 4.47 -9.22 18.50
CA LEU A 113 5.37 -8.30 19.15
C LEU A 113 5.41 -8.73 20.61
N THR A 114 6.37 -9.59 20.96
CA THR A 114 6.63 -9.89 22.35
C THR A 114 7.05 -8.57 23.01
N PRO A 115 6.40 -8.14 24.09
CA PRO A 115 6.77 -6.91 24.76
C PRO A 115 8.24 -7.03 25.20
N ARG A 116 9.07 -6.05 24.82
CA ARG A 116 10.42 -5.93 25.36
C ARG A 116 10.29 -5.77 26.88
N LYS A 117 10.70 -6.79 27.63
CA LYS A 117 10.90 -6.66 29.08
C LYS A 117 11.94 -5.54 29.30
N ARG A 118 11.55 -4.56 30.11
CA ARG A 118 12.45 -3.55 30.68
C ARG A 118 13.46 -4.21 31.60
#